data_AF-A0A2E1F6T1-F1
#
_entry.id   AF-A0A2E1F6T1-F1
#
_cell.length_a   1.000
_cell.length_b   1.000
_cell.length_c   1.000
_cell.angle_alpha   90.00
_cell.angle_beta   90.00
_cell.angle_gamma   90.00
#
_symmetry.space_group_name_H-M   'P 1'
#
loop_
_entity.id
_entity.type
_entity.pdbx_description
1 polymer ?
#
loop_
_entity_poly.entity_id
_entity_poly.type
_entity_poly.pdbx_seq_one_letter_code
_entity_poly.pdbx_strand_id
1 'polypeptide(L)'
;NKLMKVEDSVFRESKIFEKWFKAWKKEINVGDIFHEMNLKNPCYIPRNHLIEDALKHANNEDMAETNLMNKLLESPFKEKDSYEKYTMPSTSDERYVTYCGT
;
A
#
# COMPACT_ATOMS: atom_id res chain seq x y z
N ASN A 1 -14.16 9.09 9.26
CA ASN A 1 -13.82 9.68 7.94
C ASN A 1 -13.27 11.08 8.10
N LYS A 2 -11.96 11.21 8.32
CA LYS A 2 -11.27 12.50 8.18
C LYS A 2 -11.13 12.75 6.67
N LEU A 3 -11.67 13.84 6.16
CA LEU A 3 -11.44 14.26 4.78
C LEU A 3 -9.93 14.53 4.63
N MET A 4 -9.21 13.68 3.89
CA MET A 4 -7.80 13.94 3.58
C MET A 4 -7.68 15.26 2.84
N LYS A 5 -6.78 16.10 3.32
CA LYS A 5 -6.46 17.36 2.69
C LYS A 5 -5.04 17.33 2.12
N VAL A 6 -4.68 18.36 1.35
CA VAL A 6 -3.36 18.40 0.70
C VAL A 6 -2.24 18.49 1.75
N GLU A 7 -2.51 19.11 2.90
CA GLU A 7 -1.52 19.20 3.99
C GLU A 7 -1.13 17.84 4.58
N ASP A 8 -2.05 16.86 4.56
CA ASP A 8 -1.81 15.52 5.09
C ASP A 8 -0.95 14.66 4.12
N SER A 9 -0.61 15.16 2.92
CA SER A 9 0.10 14.42 1.88
C SER A 9 1.62 14.64 1.90
N VAL A 10 2.38 13.65 1.43
CA VAL A 10 3.82 13.80 1.11
C VAL A 10 4.07 14.86 0.03
N PHE A 11 3.05 15.21 -0.75
CA PHE A 11 3.10 16.23 -1.81
C PHE A 11 2.61 17.62 -1.35
N ARG A 12 2.51 17.89 -0.04
CA ARG A 12 1.98 19.15 0.52
C ARG A 12 2.64 20.43 -0.02
N GLU A 13 3.89 20.36 -0.48
CA GLU A 13 4.64 21.50 -1.05
C GLU A 13 4.49 21.63 -2.58
N SER A 14 3.88 20.63 -3.24
CA SER A 14 3.73 20.60 -4.69
C SER A 14 2.47 21.35 -5.12
N LYS A 15 2.67 22.56 -5.67
CA LYS A 15 1.59 23.36 -6.28
C LYS A 15 0.89 22.65 -7.44
N ILE A 16 1.64 21.80 -8.17
CA ILE A 16 1.08 21.00 -9.28
C ILE A 16 0.12 19.96 -8.72
N PHE A 17 0.53 19.23 -7.68
CA PHE A 17 -0.33 18.24 -7.02
C PHE A 17 -1.56 18.92 -6.41
N GLU A 18 -1.38 20.05 -5.73
CA GLU A 18 -2.50 20.80 -5.14
C GLU A 18 -3.55 21.18 -6.19
N LYS A 19 -3.11 21.72 -7.33
CA LYS A 19 -4.01 22.08 -8.45
C LYS A 19 -4.74 20.85 -8.98
N TRP A 20 -4.01 19.76 -9.23
CA TRP A 20 -4.59 18.51 -9.73
C TRP A 20 -5.60 17.92 -8.75
N PHE A 21 -5.25 17.84 -7.45
CA PHE A 21 -6.12 17.25 -6.42
C PHE A 21 -7.42 18.03 -6.24
N LYS A 22 -7.36 19.37 -6.31
CA LYS A 22 -8.56 20.23 -6.29
C LYS A 22 -9.43 20.03 -7.53
N ALA A 23 -8.84 19.83 -8.71
CA ALA A 23 -9.59 19.53 -9.92
C ALA A 23 -10.25 18.16 -9.83
N TRP A 24 -9.48 17.12 -9.50
CA TRP A 24 -9.98 15.75 -9.33
C TRP A 24 -11.11 15.66 -8.31
N LYS A 25 -11.02 16.35 -7.15
CA LYS A 25 -12.11 16.38 -6.16
C LYS A 25 -13.42 16.98 -6.66
N LYS A 26 -13.41 17.81 -7.72
CA LYS A 26 -14.65 18.32 -8.34
C LYS A 26 -15.30 17.30 -9.26
N GLU A 27 -14.51 16.36 -9.80
CA GLU A 27 -14.99 15.30 -10.71
C GLU A 27 -15.58 14.10 -9.96
N ILE A 28 -15.32 13.97 -8.66
CA ILE A 28 -15.78 12.84 -7.86
C ILE A 28 -16.80 13.25 -6.80
N ASN A 29 -17.82 12.43 -6.60
CA ASN A 29 -18.59 12.44 -5.35
C ASN A 29 -17.90 11.51 -4.34
N VAL A 30 -17.13 12.09 -3.43
CA VAL A 30 -16.33 11.36 -2.44
C VAL A 30 -17.18 10.37 -1.62
N GLY A 31 -18.44 10.71 -1.32
CA GLY A 31 -19.34 9.85 -0.55
C GLY A 31 -19.68 8.54 -1.28
N ASP A 32 -19.92 8.63 -2.59
CA ASP A 32 -20.37 7.49 -3.40
C ASP A 32 -19.20 6.58 -3.79
N ILE A 33 -18.01 7.16 -4.04
CA ILE A 33 -16.89 6.42 -4.62
C ILE A 33 -15.98 5.75 -3.57
N PHE A 34 -16.04 6.18 -2.30
CA PHE A 34 -15.13 5.67 -1.26
C PHE A 34 -15.28 4.16 -1.06
N HIS A 35 -16.51 3.65 -1.02
CA HIS A 35 -16.77 2.22 -0.89
C HIS A 35 -16.20 1.43 -2.09
N GLU A 36 -16.47 1.91 -3.30
CA GLU A 36 -15.99 1.29 -4.54
C GLU A 36 -14.45 1.27 -4.64
N MET A 37 -13.79 2.33 -4.18
CA MET A 37 -12.33 2.40 -4.14
C MET A 37 -11.76 1.36 -3.16
N ASN A 38 -12.35 1.22 -1.97
CA ASN A 38 -11.87 0.25 -0.99
C ASN A 38 -12.05 -1.20 -1.47
N LEU A 39 -13.03 -1.49 -2.32
CA LEU A 39 -13.19 -2.83 -2.90
C LEU A 39 -12.19 -3.15 -4.01
N LYS A 40 -11.51 -2.15 -4.59
CA LYS A 40 -10.64 -2.30 -5.77
C LYS A 40 -9.17 -1.98 -5.51
N ASN A 41 -8.88 -1.16 -4.51
CA ASN A 41 -7.53 -0.72 -4.18
C ASN A 41 -7.02 -1.50 -2.95
N PRO A 42 -6.09 -2.45 -3.12
CA PRO A 42 -5.60 -3.25 -2.01
C PRO A 42 -4.72 -2.44 -1.05
N CYS A 43 -4.87 -2.68 0.25
CA CYS A 43 -3.98 -2.23 1.31
C CYS A 43 -2.69 -3.05 1.35
N TYR A 44 -2.79 -4.36 1.08
CA TYR A 44 -1.67 -5.30 1.10
C TYR A 44 -1.34 -5.79 -0.31
N ILE A 45 -0.06 -5.69 -0.68
CA ILE A 45 0.47 -6.23 -1.93
C ILE A 45 1.81 -6.94 -1.65
N PRO A 46 2.21 -7.92 -2.48
CA PRO A 46 3.48 -8.64 -2.31
C PRO A 46 4.67 -7.77 -2.70
N ARG A 47 4.98 -6.74 -1.90
CA ARG A 47 6.14 -5.85 -2.13
C ARG A 47 7.43 -6.65 -1.99
N ASN A 48 8.38 -6.46 -2.89
CA ASN A 48 9.62 -7.25 -2.93
C ASN A 48 10.34 -7.32 -1.59
N HIS A 49 10.56 -6.20 -0.89
CA HIS A 49 11.25 -6.21 0.41
C HIS A 49 10.54 -7.08 1.47
N LEU A 50 9.20 -7.12 1.49
CA LEU A 50 8.43 -7.96 2.41
C LEU A 50 8.57 -9.46 2.05
N ILE A 51 8.58 -9.77 0.76
CA ILE A 51 8.78 -11.15 0.27
C ILE A 51 10.20 -11.63 0.56
N GLU A 52 11.21 -10.81 0.28
CA GLU A 52 12.61 -11.13 0.57
C GLU A 52 12.86 -11.39 2.05
N ASP A 53 12.31 -10.54 2.92
CA ASP A 53 12.45 -10.75 4.36
C ASP A 53 11.73 -12.03 4.82
N ALA A 54 10.52 -12.30 4.32
CA ALA A 54 9.84 -13.57 4.62
C ALA A 54 10.65 -14.80 4.15
N LEU A 55 11.26 -14.74 2.96
CA LEU A 55 12.09 -15.82 2.43
C LEU A 55 13.39 -16.03 3.23
N LYS A 56 14.03 -14.96 3.70
CA LYS A 56 15.22 -15.07 4.58
C LYS A 56 14.88 -15.79 5.88
N HIS A 57 13.73 -15.51 6.48
CA HIS A 57 13.25 -16.21 7.68
C HIS A 57 12.92 -17.68 7.37
N ALA A 58 12.22 -17.93 6.26
CA ALA A 58 11.87 -19.29 5.83
C ALA A 58 13.08 -20.18 5.59
N ASN A 59 14.18 -19.61 5.05
CA ASN A 59 15.45 -20.33 4.88
C ASN A 59 16.09 -20.77 6.22
N ASN A 60 15.70 -20.15 7.33
CA ASN A 60 16.08 -20.54 8.69
C ASN A 60 14.96 -21.31 9.40
N GLU A 61 14.09 -21.99 8.63
CA GLU A 61 12.95 -22.78 9.10
C GLU A 61 11.84 -21.98 9.83
N ASP A 62 11.87 -20.64 9.75
CA ASP A 62 10.84 -19.76 10.31
C ASP A 62 9.83 -19.31 9.25
N MET A 63 8.67 -19.97 9.23
CA MET A 63 7.59 -19.70 8.27
C MET A 63 6.58 -18.65 8.74
N ALA A 64 6.79 -17.98 9.87
CA ALA A 64 5.80 -17.08 10.46
C ALA A 64 5.41 -15.93 9.52
N GLU A 65 6.41 -15.23 8.97
CA GLU A 65 6.22 -14.10 8.06
C GLU A 65 5.57 -14.52 6.73
N THR A 66 6.00 -15.64 6.15
CA THR A 66 5.41 -16.19 4.92
C THR A 66 3.93 -16.53 5.11
N ASN A 67 3.59 -17.21 6.20
CA ASN A 67 2.21 -17.58 6.51
C ASN A 67 1.34 -16.36 6.80
N LEU A 68 1.91 -15.35 7.49
CA LEU A 68 1.21 -14.10 7.74
C LEU A 68 0.92 -13.34 6.45
N MET A 69 1.90 -13.22 5.56
CA MET A 69 1.72 -12.55 4.26
C MET A 69 0.61 -13.23 3.44
N ASN A 70 0.58 -14.57 3.38
CA ASN A 70 -0.50 -15.30 2.72
C ASN A 70 -1.89 -14.95 3.32
N LYS A 71 -2.01 -14.92 4.65
CA LYS A 71 -3.26 -14.54 5.34
C LYS A 71 -3.69 -13.08 5.10
N LEU A 72 -2.75 -12.18 4.85
CA LEU A 72 -3.06 -10.79 4.50
C LEU A 72 -3.55 -10.70 3.05
N LEU A 73 -2.93 -11.45 2.14
CA LEU A 73 -3.28 -11.50 0.72
C LEU A 73 -4.62 -12.21 0.43
N GLU A 74 -5.15 -13.01 1.35
CA GLU A 74 -6.52 -13.55 1.26
C GLU A 74 -7.61 -12.46 1.35
N SER A 75 -7.30 -11.29 1.93
CA SER A 75 -8.22 -10.16 2.06
C SER A 75 -7.48 -8.84 1.89
N PRO A 76 -6.86 -8.60 0.72
CA PRO A 76 -5.87 -7.55 0.56
C PRO A 76 -6.47 -6.14 0.62
N PHE A 77 -7.79 -6.04 0.44
CA PHE A 77 -8.58 -4.81 0.47
C PHE A 77 -9.02 -4.36 1.87
N LYS A 78 -8.86 -5.22 2.88
CA LYS A 78 -9.30 -4.93 4.25
C LYS A 78 -8.07 -4.67 5.12
N GLU A 79 -7.84 -3.41 5.47
CA GLU A 79 -6.82 -3.05 6.45
C GLU A 79 -7.12 -3.71 7.81
N LYS A 80 -6.08 -4.28 8.41
CA LYS A 80 -6.13 -4.97 9.70
C LYS A 80 -5.20 -4.25 10.67
N ASP A 81 -5.70 -3.99 11.88
CA ASP A 81 -4.93 -3.37 12.96
C ASP A 81 -3.64 -4.17 13.24
N SER A 82 -2.56 -3.49 13.60
CA SER A 82 -1.24 -4.08 13.95
C SER A 82 -0.44 -4.65 12.78
N TYR A 83 -0.92 -4.49 11.53
CA TYR A 83 -0.21 -4.94 10.32
C TYR A 83 0.22 -3.79 9.41
N GLU A 84 0.41 -2.59 9.98
CA GLU A 84 0.80 -1.38 9.25
C GLU A 84 2.15 -1.55 8.56
N LYS A 85 3.07 -2.35 9.13
CA LYS A 85 4.36 -2.74 8.51
C LYS A 85 4.18 -3.23 7.06
N TYR A 86 3.11 -3.97 6.77
CA TYR A 86 2.89 -4.61 5.46
C TYR A 86 2.22 -3.69 4.43
N THR A 87 1.80 -2.48 4.83
CA THR A 87 1.24 -1.48 3.90
C THR A 87 2.29 -0.46 3.47
N MET A 88 3.34 -0.29 4.28
CA MET A 88 4.38 0.71 4.09
C MET A 88 5.29 0.45 2.88
N PRO A 89 5.82 1.52 2.26
CA PRO A 89 6.86 1.38 1.25
C PRO A 89 8.17 0.87 1.86
N SER A 90 9.05 0.37 1.01
CA SER A 90 10.45 0.10 1.39
C SER A 90 11.10 1.38 1.91
N THR A 91 11.89 1.27 2.98
CA THR A 91 12.77 2.35 3.45
C THR A 91 14.09 2.41 2.69
N SER A 92 14.38 1.38 1.88
CA SER A 92 15.56 1.34 1.01
C SER A 92 15.26 1.98 -0.34
N ASP A 93 16.15 2.88 -0.77
CA ASP A 93 16.18 3.48 -2.11
C ASP A 93 16.90 2.58 -3.15
N GLU A 94 17.26 1.35 -2.76
CA GLU A 94 17.91 0.41 -3.66
C GLU A 94 16.99 0.07 -4.83
N ARG A 95 17.54 0.16 -6.04
CA ARG A 95 16.84 -0.29 -7.24
C ARG A 95 16.76 -1.80 -7.21
N TYR A 96 15.58 -2.31 -6.91
CA TYR A 96 15.33 -3.74 -6.98
C TYR A 96 15.01 -4.13 -8.44
N VAL A 97 15.83 -5.02 -9.00
CA VAL A 97 15.58 -5.60 -10.33
C VAL A 97 14.81 -6.89 -10.15
N THR A 98 13.60 -6.95 -10.72
CA THR A 98 12.82 -8.18 -10.76
C THR A 98 13.22 -9.00 -11.99
N TYR A 99 13.39 -10.31 -11.80
CA TYR A 99 13.56 -11.27 -12.90
C TYR A 99 12.25 -12.04 -13.16
N CYS A 100 11.12 -11.41 -12.84
CA CYS A 100 9.80 -11.90 -13.20
C CYS A 100 9.67 -11.71 -14.71
N GLY A 101 10.09 -12.71 -15.50
CA GLY A 101 10.01 -12.69 -16.96
C GLY A 101 8.58 -12.73 -17.49
N THR A 102 7.80 -11.68 -17.24
CA THR A 102 6.48 -11.41 -17.83
C THR A 102 6.47 -10.05 -18.47
#